data_AF-A0A442EQ45-F1
#
_entry.id   AF-A0A442EQ45-F1
#
_cell.length_a   1.000
_cell.length_b   1.000
_cell.length_c   1.000
_cell.angle_alpha   90.00
_cell.angle_beta   90.00
_cell.angle_gamma   90.00
#
_symmetry.space_group_name_H-M   'P 1'
#
loop_
_entity.id
_entity.type
_entity.pdbx_description
1 polymer ?
#
loop_
_entity_poly.entity_id
_entity_poly.type
_entity_poly.pdbx_seq_one_letter_code
_entity_poly.pdbx_strand_id
1 'polypeptide(L)' 'MRGAGWIRGLREEEARQLRSEIDRLERGLIEAANSKAKWNLHEVGHTLRWQKARLRRLEECLAAMPEGKTASDRS' A
#
# COMPACT_ATOMS: atom_id res chain seq x y z
N MET A 1 -1.83 7.19 -26.34
CA MET A 1 -0.97 6.11 -25.78
C MET A 1 -0.54 6.53 -24.39
N ARG A 2 -0.85 5.77 -23.34
CA ARG A 2 -0.39 6.09 -21.97
C ARG A 2 1.09 5.66 -21.87
N GLY A 3 2.01 6.62 -21.72
CA GLY A 3 3.46 6.37 -21.69
C GLY A 3 3.92 5.65 -20.41
N ALA A 4 5.11 5.03 -20.42
CA ALA A 4 5.61 4.13 -19.37
C ALA A 4 5.42 4.59 -17.90
N GLY A 5 5.38 5.91 -17.64
CA GLY A 5 5.09 6.48 -16.31
C GLY A 5 3.66 6.21 -15.78
N TRP A 6 2.71 5.83 -16.64
CA TRP A 6 1.31 5.61 -16.23
C TRP A 6 1.15 4.37 -15.33
N ILE A 7 1.91 3.31 -15.60
CA ILE A 7 1.89 2.08 -14.80
C ILE A 7 2.52 2.34 -13.44
N ARG A 8 3.66 3.05 -13.41
CA ARG A 8 4.32 3.44 -12.16
C ARG A 8 3.40 4.30 -11.29
N GLY A 9 2.80 5.35 -11.86
CA GLY A 9 1.87 6.22 -11.11
C GLY A 9 0.66 5.48 -10.55
N LEU A 10 0.10 4.51 -11.29
CA LEU A 10 -1.00 3.67 -10.80
C LEU A 10 -0.56 2.79 -9.61
N ARG A 11 0.64 2.22 -9.68
CA ARG A 11 1.21 1.37 -8.62
C ARG A 11 1.59 2.18 -7.38
N GLU A 12 2.08 3.40 -7.54
CA GLU A 12 2.37 4.32 -6.43
C GLU A 12 1.08 4.75 -5.72
N GLU A 13 0.02 5.02 -6.47
CA GLU A 13 -1.32 5.30 -5.94
C GLU A 13 -1.85 4.11 -5.13
N GLU A 14 -1.78 2.90 -5.69
CA GLU A 14 -2.17 1.66 -5.01
C GLU A 14 -1.39 1.47 -3.70
N ALA A 15 -0.09 1.75 -3.68
CA ALA A 15 0.75 1.65 -2.48
C ALA A 15 0.32 2.66 -1.41
N ARG A 16 -0.03 3.89 -1.81
CA ARG A 16 -0.50 4.92 -0.88
C ARG A 16 -1.84 4.54 -0.23
N GLN A 17 -2.75 3.96 -1.01
CA GLN A 17 -4.02 3.48 -0.50
C GLN A 17 -3.83 2.31 0.46
N LEU A 18 -2.95 1.35 0.14
CA LEU A 18 -2.63 0.23 1.02
C LEU A 18 -2.03 0.68 2.35
N ARG A 19 -1.10 1.65 2.33
CA ARG A 19 -0.54 2.24 3.56
C ARG A 19 -1.63 2.88 4.42
N SER A 20 -2.53 3.65 3.79
CA SER A 20 -3.64 4.31 4.50
C SER A 20 -4.59 3.30 5.16
N GLU A 21 -4.88 2.19 4.47
CA GLU A 21 -5.74 1.13 5.00
C GLU A 21 -5.04 0.34 6.13
N ILE A 22 -3.75 0.04 5.98
CA ILE A 22 -2.94 -0.58 7.05
C ILE A 22 -2.97 0.29 8.30
N ASP A 23 -2.70 1.59 8.17
CA ASP A 23 -2.72 2.55 9.28
C ASP A 23 -4.10 2.59 9.96
N ARG A 24 -5.18 2.55 9.18
CA ARG A 24 -6.55 2.50 9.72
C ARG A 24 -6.80 1.22 10.50
N LEU A 25 -6.40 0.06 9.97
CA LEU A 25 -6.57 -1.23 10.64
C LEU A 25 -5.74 -1.31 11.93
N GLU A 26 -4.52 -0.78 11.92
CA GLU A 26 -3.66 -0.72 13.12
C GLU A 26 -4.24 0.17 14.21
N ARG A 27 -4.72 1.38 13.86
CA ARG A 27 -5.43 2.24 14.81
C ARG A 27 -6.68 1.56 15.36
N GLY A 28 -7.45 0.90 14.51
CA GLY A 28 -8.62 0.13 14.92
C GLY A 28 -8.28 -0.97 15.93
N LEU A 29 -7.17 -1.69 15.74
CA LEU A 29 -6.71 -2.69 16.70
C LEU A 29 -6.32 -2.08 18.05
N ILE A 30 -5.67 -0.91 18.04
CA ILE A 30 -5.29 -0.19 19.27
C ILE A 30 -6.55 0.28 20.01
N GLU A 31 -7.51 0.89 19.29
CA GLU A 31 -8.79 1.33 19.85
C GLU A 31 -9.59 0.15 20.41
N ALA A 32 -9.64 -0.96 19.67
CA ALA A 32 -10.30 -2.18 20.10
C ALA A 32 -9.69 -2.73 21.39
N ALA A 33 -8.35 -2.78 21.48
CA ALA A 33 -7.64 -3.24 22.67
C ALA A 33 -7.90 -2.34 23.90
N ASN A 34 -8.10 -1.04 23.69
CA ASN A 34 -8.42 -0.07 24.74
C ASN A 34 -9.92 -0.01 25.08
N SER A 35 -10.77 -0.68 24.29
CA SER A 35 -12.22 -0.69 24.48
C SER A 35 -12.69 -2.06 24.98
N LYS A 36 -13.85 -2.12 25.65
CA LYS A 36 -14.56 -3.39 25.88
C LYS A 36 -15.41 -3.81 24.68
N ALA A 37 -15.24 -3.17 23.52
CA ALA A 37 -16.06 -3.43 22.35
C ALA A 37 -15.69 -4.77 21.72
N LYS A 38 -16.70 -5.51 21.26
CA LYS A 38 -16.51 -6.79 20.59
C LYS A 38 -16.04 -6.54 19.15
N TRP A 39 -14.73 -6.59 18.92
CA TRP A 39 -14.12 -6.53 17.60
C TRP A 39 -13.77 -7.94 17.10
N ASN A 40 -13.89 -8.17 15.79
CA ASN A 40 -13.38 -9.39 15.16
C ASN A 40 -11.85 -9.30 14.97
N LEU A 41 -11.11 -9.30 16.08
CA LEU A 41 -9.65 -9.12 16.11
C LEU A 41 -8.92 -10.13 15.22
N HIS A 42 -9.45 -11.35 15.12
CA HIS A 42 -8.90 -12.39 14.26
C HIS A 42 -9.00 -12.02 12.77
N GLU A 43 -10.16 -11.57 12.31
CA GLU A 43 -10.38 -11.12 10.93
C GLU A 43 -9.57 -9.86 10.62
N VAL A 44 -9.58 -8.87 11.52
CA VAL A 44 -8.79 -7.64 11.36
C VAL A 44 -7.30 -7.95 11.29
N GLY A 45 -6.80 -8.83 12.17
CA GLY A 45 -5.41 -9.27 12.16
C GLY A 45 -5.03 -10.06 10.90
N HIS A 46 -5.93 -10.91 10.40
CA HIS A 46 -5.73 -11.61 9.13
C HIS A 46 -5.64 -10.63 7.96
N THR A 47 -6.59 -9.70 7.86
CA THR A 47 -6.62 -8.66 6.82
C THR A 47 -5.36 -7.80 6.89
N LEU A 48 -4.94 -7.37 8.08
CA LEU A 48 -3.72 -6.57 8.25
C LEU A 48 -2.47 -7.29 7.73
N ARG A 49 -2.29 -8.58 8.07
CA ARG A 49 -1.16 -9.38 7.56
C ARG A 49 -1.18 -9.48 6.04
N TRP A 50 -2.36 -9.70 5.46
CA TRP A 50 -2.52 -9.79 4.02
C TRP A 50 -2.19 -8.46 3.32
N GLN A 51 -2.71 -7.34 3.82
CA GLN A 51 -2.44 -6.01 3.25
C GLN A 51 -0.96 -5.65 3.35
N LYS A 52 -0.29 -5.94 4.47
CA LYS A 52 1.16 -5.73 4.63
C LYS A 52 1.98 -6.54 3.63
N ALA A 53 1.63 -7.81 3.42
CA ALA A 53 2.30 -8.66 2.44
C ALA A 53 2.07 -8.15 0.99
N ARG A 54 0.87 -7.67 0.69
CA ARG A 54 0.54 -7.08 -0.61
C ARG A 54 1.31 -5.77 -0.84
N LEU A 55 1.36 -4.89 0.16
CA LEU A 55 2.13 -3.65 0.09
C LEU A 55 3.61 -3.94 -0.16
N ARG A 56 4.21 -4.89 0.56
CA ARG A 56 5.62 -5.27 0.37
C ARG A 56 5.91 -5.69 -1.07
N ARG A 57 5.06 -6.58 -1.64
CA ARG A 57 5.20 -7.01 -3.04
C ARG A 57 5.07 -5.87 -4.02
N LEU A 58 4.16 -4.93 -3.74
CA LEU A 58 3.95 -3.76 -4.58
C LEU A 58 5.15 -2.80 -4.53
N GLU A 59 5.74 -2.60 -3.36
CA GLU A 59 6.96 -1.82 -3.16
C GLU A 59 8.17 -2.49 -3.84
N GLU A 60 8.30 -3.81 -3.75
CA GLU A 60 9.30 -4.60 -4.49
C GLU A 60 9.12 -4.42 -6.01
N CYS A 61 7.89 -4.47 -6.52
CA CYS A 61 7.60 -4.21 -7.94
C CYS A 61 7.93 -2.76 -8.34
N LEU A 62 7.62 -1.79 -7.49
CA LEU A 62 7.94 -0.37 -7.72
C LEU A 62 9.44 -0.14 -7.79
N ALA A 63 10.21 -0.75 -6.89
CA ALA A 63 11.67 -0.65 -6.87
C ALA A 63 12.33 -1.33 -8.10
N ALA A 64 11.72 -2.40 -8.61
CA ALA A 64 12.18 -3.08 -9.82
C ALA A 64 11.78 -2.38 -11.13
N MET A 65 10.84 -1.41 -11.08
CA MET A 65 10.43 -0.68 -12.28
C MET A 65 11.51 0.33 -12.67
N PRO A 66 11.88 0.40 -13.97
CA PRO A 66 12.81 1.41 -14.42
C PRO A 66 12.22 2.79 -14.15
N GLU A 67 13.05 3.71 -13.67
CA GLU A 67 12.67 5.12 -13.59
C GLU A 67 12.42 5.58 -15.02
N GLY A 68 11.15 5.62 -15.40
CA GLY A 68 10.75 5.96 -16.76
C GLY A 68 11.48 7.24 -17.14
N LYS A 69 12.37 7.15 -18.13
CA LYS A 69 13.17 8.29 -18.63
C LYS A 69 12.25 9.50 -18.66
N THR A 70 12.44 10.41 -17.71
CA THR A 70 11.92 11.75 -17.86
C THR A 70 12.49 12.23 -19.19
N ALA A 71 11.65 12.77 -20.06
CA ALA A 71 12.07 13.28 -21.35
C ALA A 71 12.87 14.60 -21.16
N SER A 72 13.94 14.54 -20.36
CA SER A 72 14.81 15.64 -19.95
C SER A 72 16.28 15.32 -20.23
N ASP A 73 16.57 14.31 -21.04
CA ASP A 73 17.93 13.94 -21.49
C ASP A 73 18.03 14.04 -23.02
N ARG A 74 17.55 15.16 -23.55
CA ARG A 74 17.80 15.57 -24.94
C ARG A 74 18.12 17.07 -24.94
N SER A 75 19.33 17.41 -24.55
CA SER A 75 19.96 18.71 -24.79
C SER A 75 21.41 18.48 -25.18
#